data_AF-A0A9W9J645-F1
#
_entry.id   AF-A0A9W9J645-F1
#
_cell.length_a   1.000
_cell.length_b   1.000
_cell.length_c   1.000
_cell.angle_alpha   90.00
_cell.angle_beta   90.00
_cell.angle_gamma   90.00
#
_symmetry.space_group_name_H-M   'P 1'
#
loop_
_entity.id
_entity.type
_entity.pdbx_description
1 polymer ?
#
loop_
_entity_poly.entity_id
_entity_poly.type
_entity_poly.pdbx_seq_one_letter_code
_entity_poly.pdbx_strand_id
1 'polypeptide(L)'
;MSDHPLESWRWLFIILGLPTVLWGVLLFLILPDTPSKAWFLSREERLFAQQRHQSVQRSWKTNEWKISQFCEAIKDLKTWFFFVIITTGSLTNGVISNFSALIIQSLGFDTFTTLLLNLPIATFQFIVVIVSSLAAQRFRKSRLILVIIGNIVALVGTLLIRQQDTNNKGGRFAGVMLLLASSNIFPLMLSLISSNVGGITKKATVNAIFFLGYCAGNIAGPQMFISKEAPTHQTAFTGLLSLFCLVTAFLALFRLYLDLENKRRDKEQGKHIDAEQKDGCPVSEPNNEGPNLHDETDFENSDYRYCL
;
A
#
# COMPACT_ATOMS: atom_id res chain seq x y z
N MET A 1 23.88 2.80 41.27
CA MET A 1 23.92 2.41 39.85
C MET A 1 23.79 0.91 39.83
N SER A 2 22.62 0.38 39.45
CA SER A 2 22.41 -1.07 39.34
C SER A 2 23.12 -1.56 38.09
N ASP A 3 24.18 -2.35 38.29
CA ASP A 3 24.96 -3.00 37.23
C ASP A 3 24.10 -4.04 36.51
N HIS A 4 23.29 -3.58 35.56
CA HIS A 4 22.73 -4.45 34.55
C HIS A 4 23.81 -4.65 33.47
N PRO A 5 24.16 -5.90 33.10
CA PRO A 5 25.20 -6.17 32.10
C PRO A 5 24.86 -5.65 30.69
N LEU A 6 23.66 -5.12 30.49
CA LEU A 6 23.16 -4.56 29.23
C LEU A 6 22.40 -3.26 29.49
N GLU A 7 22.65 -2.27 28.65
CA GLU A 7 21.92 -0.99 28.65
C GLU A 7 20.43 -1.21 28.32
N SER A 8 19.54 -0.40 28.92
CA SER A 8 18.08 -0.57 28.83
C SER A 8 17.54 -0.62 27.39
N TRP A 9 18.17 0.11 26.45
CA TRP A 9 17.76 0.09 25.03
C TRP A 9 18.03 -1.25 24.35
N ARG A 10 19.07 -2.00 24.78
CA ARG A 10 19.41 -3.32 24.22
C ARG A 10 18.35 -4.36 24.61
N TRP A 11 17.83 -4.27 25.83
CA TRP A 11 16.72 -5.11 26.29
C TRP A 11 15.46 -4.92 25.46
N LEU A 12 15.15 -3.70 25.01
CA LEU A 12 14.02 -3.45 24.11
C LEU A 12 14.16 -4.23 22.80
N PHE A 13 15.34 -4.25 22.19
CA PHE A 13 15.60 -5.02 20.98
C PHE A 13 15.53 -6.53 21.20
N ILE A 14 16.02 -7.04 22.35
CA ILE A 14 15.96 -8.48 22.65
C ILE A 14 14.52 -8.92 22.89
N ILE A 15 13.77 -8.19 23.72
CA ILE A 15 12.40 -8.55 24.11
C ILE A 15 11.45 -8.48 22.91
N LEU A 16 11.61 -7.50 22.02
CA LEU A 16 10.76 -7.36 20.82
C LEU A 16 11.27 -8.20 19.64
N GLY A 17 12.58 -8.41 19.52
CA GLY A 17 13.20 -9.15 18.43
C GLY A 17 13.11 -10.67 18.58
N LEU A 18 13.24 -11.20 19.80
CA LEU A 18 13.24 -12.65 20.02
C LEU A 18 11.90 -13.32 19.63
N PRO A 19 10.72 -12.77 19.97
CA PRO A 19 9.45 -13.32 19.50
C PRO A 19 9.31 -13.31 17.97
N THR A 20 9.81 -12.28 17.28
CA THR A 20 9.71 -12.19 15.82
C THR A 20 10.62 -13.21 15.12
N VAL A 21 11.82 -13.44 15.66
CA VAL A 21 12.72 -14.50 15.19
C VAL A 21 12.10 -15.88 15.39
N LEU A 22 11.57 -16.17 16.58
CA LEU A 22 10.90 -17.44 16.87
C LEU A 22 9.70 -17.68 15.94
N TRP A 23 8.91 -16.63 15.69
CA TRP A 23 7.79 -16.70 14.75
C TRP A 23 8.25 -16.96 13.31
N GLY A 24 9.35 -16.35 12.88
CA GLY A 24 9.95 -16.61 11.57
C GLY A 24 10.40 -18.05 11.40
N VAL A 25 11.04 -18.64 12.42
CA VAL A 25 11.43 -20.05 12.43
C VAL A 25 10.20 -20.97 12.37
N LEU A 26 9.16 -20.65 13.14
CA LEU A 26 7.91 -21.41 13.15
C LEU A 26 7.22 -21.37 11.77
N LEU A 27 7.14 -20.20 11.13
CA LEU A 27 6.61 -20.08 9.78
C LEU A 27 7.45 -20.85 8.76
N PHE A 28 8.78 -20.83 8.86
CA PHE A 28 9.65 -21.59 7.97
C PHE A 28 9.41 -23.11 8.03
N LEU A 29 9.09 -23.63 9.23
CA LEU A 29 8.85 -25.06 9.42
C LEU A 29 7.41 -25.49 9.09
N ILE A 30 6.41 -24.61 9.30
CA ILE A 30 4.99 -24.98 9.22
C ILE A 30 4.32 -24.53 7.91
N LEU A 31 4.81 -23.45 7.27
CA LEU A 31 4.12 -22.83 6.13
C LEU A 31 4.36 -23.64 4.84
N PRO A 32 3.30 -24.18 4.21
CA PRO A 32 3.41 -24.95 2.97
C PRO A 32 3.60 -24.02 1.75
N ASP A 33 4.56 -24.34 0.88
CA ASP A 33 4.92 -23.50 -0.29
C ASP A 33 3.81 -23.33 -1.34
N THR A 34 2.84 -24.24 -1.38
CA THR A 34 1.81 -24.29 -2.41
C THR A 34 0.49 -24.76 -1.79
N PRO A 35 -0.68 -24.22 -2.21
CA PRO A 35 -1.99 -24.67 -1.74
C PRO A 35 -2.20 -26.20 -1.85
N SER A 36 -1.58 -26.84 -2.84
CA SER A 36 -1.60 -28.29 -3.05
C SER A 36 -0.94 -29.09 -1.92
N LYS A 37 0.07 -28.51 -1.27
CA LYS A 37 0.81 -29.11 -0.14
C LYS A 37 0.27 -28.67 1.22
N ALA A 38 -0.83 -27.92 1.26
CA ALA A 38 -1.40 -27.42 2.50
C ALA A 38 -1.93 -28.56 3.37
N TRP A 39 -1.19 -28.89 4.43
CA TRP A 39 -1.49 -30.02 5.31
C TRP A 39 -2.81 -29.84 6.08
N PHE A 40 -3.26 -28.60 6.24
CA PHE A 40 -4.49 -28.24 6.96
C PHE A 40 -5.77 -28.26 6.10
N LEU A 41 -5.67 -28.42 4.77
CA LEU A 41 -6.84 -28.42 3.86
C LEU A 41 -7.19 -29.84 3.41
N SER A 42 -8.49 -30.15 3.30
CA SER A 42 -8.99 -31.37 2.67
C SER A 42 -8.75 -31.36 1.15
N ARG A 43 -8.88 -32.51 0.48
CA ARG A 43 -8.63 -32.61 -0.96
C ARG A 43 -9.58 -31.70 -1.78
N GLU A 44 -10.84 -31.60 -1.38
CA GLU A 44 -11.83 -30.74 -2.03
C GLU A 44 -11.53 -29.26 -1.80
N GLU A 45 -11.16 -28.89 -0.57
CA GLU A 45 -10.77 -27.51 -0.25
C GLU A 45 -9.50 -27.08 -0.97
N ARG A 46 -8.54 -27.99 -1.18
CA ARG A 46 -7.33 -27.72 -1.98
C ARG A 46 -7.67 -27.44 -3.44
N LEU A 47 -8.59 -28.22 -4.03
CA LEU A 47 -9.05 -28.01 -5.41
C LEU A 47 -9.79 -26.69 -5.53
N PHE A 48 -10.70 -26.39 -4.60
CA PHE A 48 -11.42 -25.12 -4.58
C PHE A 48 -10.47 -23.92 -4.39
N ALA A 49 -9.51 -24.01 -3.46
CA ALA A 49 -8.52 -22.97 -3.23
C ALA A 49 -7.62 -22.73 -4.46
N GLN A 50 -7.23 -23.79 -5.15
CA GLN A 50 -6.45 -23.72 -6.38
C GLN A 50 -7.28 -23.10 -7.52
N GLN A 51 -8.52 -23.56 -7.72
CA GLN A 51 -9.43 -23.02 -8.72
C GLN A 51 -9.77 -21.55 -8.47
N ARG A 52 -9.95 -21.13 -7.21
CA ARG A 52 -10.19 -19.74 -6.85
C ARG A 52 -8.99 -18.85 -7.14
N HIS A 53 -7.78 -19.31 -6.81
CA HIS A 53 -6.56 -18.57 -7.14
C HIS A 53 -6.39 -18.44 -8.67
N GLN A 54 -6.72 -19.51 -9.40
CA GLN A 54 -6.64 -19.58 -10.86
C GLN A 54 -7.73 -18.75 -11.55
N SER A 55 -8.95 -18.70 -11.03
CA SER A 55 -10.05 -17.92 -11.62
C SER A 55 -9.85 -16.42 -11.43
N VAL A 56 -9.27 -16.01 -10.30
CA VAL A 56 -9.04 -14.60 -9.95
C VAL A 56 -7.75 -14.06 -10.57
N GLN A 57 -6.66 -14.82 -10.58
CA GLN A 57 -5.36 -14.32 -11.04
C GLN A 57 -4.91 -14.87 -12.40
N ARG A 58 -5.53 -15.95 -12.91
CA ARG A 58 -5.17 -16.68 -14.15
C ARG A 58 -3.64 -16.84 -14.38
N SER A 59 -2.85 -16.76 -13.30
CA SER A 59 -1.39 -16.78 -13.31
C SER A 59 -0.95 -18.12 -12.74
N TRP A 60 -0.15 -18.85 -13.50
CA TRP A 60 0.27 -20.22 -13.13
C TRP A 60 1.61 -20.16 -12.45
N LYS A 61 1.73 -20.75 -11.24
CA LYS A 61 3.01 -20.83 -10.48
C LYS A 61 4.09 -21.48 -11.35
N THR A 62 4.88 -20.64 -11.99
CA THR A 62 5.95 -20.98 -12.90
C THR A 62 7.24 -20.46 -12.28
N ASN A 63 8.24 -21.33 -12.13
CA ASN A 63 9.56 -20.94 -11.60
C ASN A 63 10.47 -20.37 -12.71
N GLU A 64 9.97 -20.23 -13.92
CA GLU A 64 10.71 -19.70 -15.07
C GLU A 64 10.55 -18.19 -15.18
N TRP A 65 11.68 -17.49 -15.24
CA TRP A 65 11.71 -16.06 -15.48
C TRP A 65 11.49 -15.74 -16.96
N LYS A 66 10.36 -15.10 -17.28
CA LYS A 66 10.03 -14.73 -18.67
C LYS A 66 10.46 -13.29 -18.95
N ILE A 67 11.48 -13.13 -19.79
CA ILE A 67 11.99 -11.79 -20.19
C ILE A 67 10.89 -10.98 -20.92
N SER A 68 9.99 -11.63 -21.67
CA SER A 68 8.85 -10.96 -22.30
C SER A 68 7.97 -10.23 -21.27
N GLN A 69 7.60 -10.92 -20.18
CA GLN A 69 6.81 -10.34 -19.09
C GLN A 69 7.55 -9.20 -18.37
N PHE A 70 8.88 -9.31 -18.22
CA PHE A 70 9.70 -8.24 -17.65
C PHE A 70 9.69 -6.98 -18.55
N CYS A 71 9.92 -7.15 -19.85
CA CYS A 71 9.87 -6.05 -20.82
C CYS A 71 8.47 -5.41 -20.89
N GLU A 72 7.41 -6.23 -20.76
CA GLU A 72 6.05 -5.72 -20.67
C GLU A 72 5.83 -4.90 -19.39
N ALA A 73 6.32 -5.38 -18.23
CA ALA A 73 6.21 -4.66 -16.95
C ALA A 73 6.81 -3.24 -17.03
N ILE A 74 7.95 -3.09 -17.72
CA ILE A 74 8.64 -1.79 -17.86
C ILE A 74 7.90 -0.86 -18.82
N LYS A 75 7.31 -1.40 -19.89
CA LYS A 75 6.56 -0.62 -20.88
C LYS A 75 5.15 -0.27 -20.42
N ASP A 76 4.62 -0.98 -19.44
CA ASP A 76 3.27 -0.77 -18.92
C ASP A 76 3.17 0.57 -18.17
N LEU A 77 2.29 1.44 -18.65
CA LEU A 77 2.05 2.75 -18.05
C LEU A 77 1.53 2.62 -16.61
N LYS A 78 0.80 1.54 -16.27
CA LYS A 78 0.32 1.27 -14.91
C LYS A 78 1.46 1.16 -13.91
N THR A 79 2.57 0.53 -14.29
CA THR A 79 3.77 0.38 -13.46
C THR A 79 4.31 1.74 -13.04
N TRP A 80 4.34 2.69 -13.97
CA TRP A 80 4.80 4.06 -13.72
C TRP A 80 3.81 4.86 -12.87
N PHE A 81 2.50 4.66 -13.03
CA PHE A 81 1.52 5.22 -12.10
C PHE A 81 1.75 4.72 -10.67
N PHE A 82 1.92 3.40 -10.48
CA PHE A 82 2.23 2.84 -9.16
C PHE A 82 3.53 3.43 -8.59
N PHE A 83 4.57 3.55 -9.41
CA PHE A 83 5.85 4.14 -9.02
C PHE A 83 5.71 5.60 -8.58
N VAL A 84 5.04 6.45 -9.36
CA VAL A 84 4.91 7.88 -9.04
C VAL A 84 4.03 8.10 -7.82
N ILE A 85 2.92 7.37 -7.70
CA ILE A 85 2.01 7.45 -6.55
C ILE A 85 2.75 7.07 -5.26
N ILE A 86 3.47 5.93 -5.26
CA ILE A 86 4.16 5.48 -4.06
C ILE A 86 5.37 6.35 -3.73
N THR A 87 6.11 6.82 -4.73
CA THR A 87 7.26 7.71 -4.51
C THR A 87 6.80 9.00 -3.85
N THR A 88 5.77 9.64 -4.41
CA THR A 88 5.26 10.91 -3.88
C THR A 88 4.60 10.72 -2.51
N GLY A 89 3.85 9.64 -2.30
CA GLY A 89 3.26 9.30 -0.99
C GLY A 89 4.29 8.89 0.07
N SER A 90 5.41 8.28 -0.32
CA SER A 90 6.49 7.96 0.62
C SER A 90 7.34 9.18 0.94
N LEU A 91 7.41 10.14 0.01
CA LEU A 91 8.06 11.41 0.23
C LEU A 91 7.32 12.22 1.30
N THR A 92 5.98 12.24 1.28
CA THR A 92 5.21 12.82 2.38
C THR A 92 5.42 12.05 3.69
N ASN A 93 5.45 10.72 3.68
CA ASN A 93 5.76 9.92 4.87
C ASN A 93 7.14 10.25 5.48
N GLY A 94 8.17 10.41 4.66
CA GLY A 94 9.51 10.82 5.09
C GLY A 94 9.53 12.21 5.73
N VAL A 95 8.73 13.15 5.22
CA VAL A 95 8.54 14.48 5.85
C VAL A 95 7.82 14.34 7.19
N ILE A 96 6.73 13.58 7.27
CA ILE A 96 5.87 13.43 8.46
C ILE A 96 6.62 12.77 9.63
N SER A 97 7.41 11.73 9.35
CA SER A 97 8.16 11.01 10.39
C SER A 97 9.16 11.91 11.14
N ASN A 98 9.82 12.84 10.44
CA ASN A 98 10.69 13.84 11.07
C ASN A 98 9.88 14.95 11.74
N PHE A 99 8.79 15.38 11.12
CA PHE A 99 7.99 16.50 11.57
C PHE A 99 7.14 16.21 12.82
N SER A 100 6.59 14.99 12.93
CA SER A 100 5.78 14.57 14.08
C SER A 100 6.57 14.61 15.39
N ALA A 101 7.81 14.10 15.40
CA ALA A 101 8.68 14.17 16.57
C ALA A 101 9.02 15.61 16.97
N LEU A 102 9.37 16.46 16.00
CA LEU A 102 9.69 17.87 16.23
C LEU A 102 8.48 18.67 16.73
N ILE A 103 7.29 18.46 16.16
CA ILE A 103 6.07 19.11 16.66
C ILE A 103 5.82 18.71 18.10
N ILE A 104 5.80 17.41 18.41
CA ILE A 104 5.46 16.96 19.77
C ILE A 104 6.48 17.50 20.79
N GLN A 105 7.77 17.54 20.44
CA GLN A 105 8.79 18.16 21.27
C GLN A 105 8.59 19.68 21.41
N SER A 106 8.22 20.38 20.34
CA SER A 106 7.96 21.83 20.35
C SER A 106 6.74 22.22 21.20
N LEU A 107 5.85 21.27 21.51
CA LEU A 107 4.72 21.49 22.43
C LEU A 107 5.16 21.56 23.90
N GLY A 108 6.45 21.36 24.20
CA GLY A 108 7.01 21.48 25.55
C GLY A 108 6.59 20.35 26.49
N PHE A 109 6.27 19.17 25.94
CA PHE A 109 6.02 17.97 26.73
C PHE A 109 7.34 17.30 27.12
N ASP A 110 7.35 16.65 28.28
CA ASP A 110 8.47 15.81 28.69
C ASP A 110 8.73 14.68 27.69
N THR A 111 9.96 14.17 27.63
CA THR A 111 10.34 13.11 26.67
C THR A 111 9.51 11.85 26.88
N PHE A 112 9.21 11.50 28.13
CA PHE A 112 8.33 10.37 28.46
C PHE A 112 6.91 10.59 27.93
N THR A 113 6.33 11.77 28.15
CA THR A 113 4.99 12.13 27.66
C THR A 113 4.94 12.17 26.14
N THR A 114 6.00 12.64 25.48
CA THR A 114 6.12 12.65 24.01
C THR A 114 6.09 11.23 23.44
N LEU A 115 6.83 10.29 24.06
CA LEU A 115 6.78 8.88 23.68
C LEU A 115 5.41 8.27 23.93
N LEU A 116 4.77 8.62 25.06
CA LEU A 116 3.41 8.16 25.38
C LEU A 116 2.38 8.64 24.36
N LEU A 117 2.53 9.87 23.85
CA LEU A 117 1.65 10.45 22.83
C LEU A 117 1.80 9.79 21.44
N ASN A 118 2.86 9.03 21.18
CA ASN A 118 2.96 8.23 19.96
C ASN A 118 2.02 7.01 19.97
N LEU A 119 1.63 6.50 21.15
CA LEU A 119 0.68 5.38 21.26
C LEU A 119 -0.70 5.69 20.65
N PRO A 120 -1.38 6.80 21.01
CA PRO A 120 -2.67 7.15 20.38
C PRO A 120 -2.52 7.48 18.90
N ILE A 121 -1.41 8.07 18.48
CA ILE A 121 -1.11 8.30 17.05
C ILE A 121 -1.05 6.97 16.28
N ALA A 122 -0.27 6.01 16.76
CA ALA A 122 -0.15 4.69 16.15
C ALA A 122 -1.48 3.91 16.17
N THR A 123 -2.24 4.04 17.26
CA THR A 123 -3.57 3.42 17.39
C THR A 123 -4.55 3.99 16.35
N PHE A 124 -4.56 5.31 16.16
CA PHE A 124 -5.38 5.95 15.14
C PHE A 124 -4.98 5.50 13.73
N GLN A 125 -3.67 5.48 13.44
CA GLN A 125 -3.15 4.99 12.15
C GLN A 125 -3.60 3.55 11.88
N PHE A 126 -3.50 2.68 12.88
CA PHE A 126 -3.96 1.29 12.80
C PHE A 126 -5.46 1.18 12.50
N ILE A 127 -6.30 1.95 13.20
CA ILE A 127 -7.75 1.99 12.98
C ILE A 127 -8.06 2.44 11.55
N VAL A 128 -7.42 3.52 11.07
CA VAL A 128 -7.65 4.04 9.71
C VAL A 128 -7.29 2.99 8.64
N VAL A 129 -6.17 2.28 8.80
CA VAL A 129 -5.76 1.23 7.87
C VAL A 129 -6.74 0.06 7.87
N ILE A 130 -7.21 -0.38 9.04
CA ILE A 130 -8.22 -1.46 9.12
C ILE A 130 -9.55 -1.02 8.50
N VAL A 131 -10.06 0.15 8.89
CA VAL A 131 -11.35 0.66 8.39
C VAL A 131 -11.30 0.83 6.88
N SER A 132 -10.23 1.39 6.33
CA SER A 132 -10.07 1.53 4.88
C SER A 132 -9.94 0.17 4.18
N SER A 133 -9.25 -0.79 4.77
CA SER A 133 -9.15 -2.15 4.22
C SER A 133 -10.49 -2.88 4.22
N LEU A 134 -11.28 -2.79 5.30
CA LEU A 134 -12.62 -3.35 5.39
C LEU A 134 -13.60 -2.64 4.46
N ALA A 135 -13.50 -1.31 4.36
CA ALA A 135 -14.28 -0.53 3.41
C ALA A 135 -13.98 -0.93 1.97
N ALA A 136 -12.71 -1.18 1.62
CA ALA A 136 -12.29 -1.64 0.30
C ALA A 136 -12.86 -3.04 -0.06
N GLN A 137 -13.13 -3.88 0.94
CA GLN A 137 -13.78 -5.19 0.72
C GLN A 137 -15.30 -5.06 0.60
N ARG A 138 -15.90 -4.13 1.36
CA ARG A 138 -17.35 -3.95 1.39
C ARG A 138 -17.86 -3.17 0.16
N PHE A 139 -17.21 -2.07 -0.19
CA PHE A 139 -17.59 -1.19 -1.27
C PHE A 139 -16.85 -1.52 -2.57
N ARG A 140 -17.61 -1.68 -3.66
CA ARG A 140 -17.06 -1.96 -4.99
C ARG A 140 -16.42 -0.69 -5.60
N LYS A 141 -15.39 -0.86 -6.42
CA LYS A 141 -14.69 0.21 -7.17
C LYS A 141 -14.21 1.36 -6.29
N SER A 142 -13.88 1.03 -5.04
CA SER A 142 -13.69 1.99 -3.95
C SER A 142 -12.23 2.16 -3.56
N ARG A 143 -11.31 1.31 -4.03
CA ARG A 143 -9.94 1.26 -3.50
C ARG A 143 -9.23 2.59 -3.75
N LEU A 144 -9.26 3.10 -4.97
CA LEU A 144 -8.66 4.41 -5.29
C LEU A 144 -9.38 5.57 -4.60
N ILE A 145 -10.71 5.48 -4.40
CA ILE A 145 -11.47 6.51 -3.66
C ILE A 145 -11.02 6.58 -2.21
N LEU A 146 -10.88 5.44 -1.54
CA LEU A 146 -10.51 5.38 -0.13
C LEU A 146 -9.11 5.95 0.10
N VAL A 147 -8.20 5.74 -0.85
CA VAL A 147 -6.87 6.37 -0.84
C VAL A 147 -6.98 7.89 -1.04
N ILE A 148 -7.84 8.36 -1.96
CA ILE A 148 -8.09 9.80 -2.17
C ILE A 148 -8.69 10.45 -0.91
N ILE A 149 -9.68 9.82 -0.28
CA ILE A 149 -10.28 10.31 0.96
C ILE A 149 -9.23 10.40 2.07
N GLY A 150 -8.39 9.36 2.23
CA GLY A 150 -7.30 9.37 3.20
C GLY A 150 -6.30 10.51 2.97
N ASN A 151 -5.97 10.79 1.70
CA ASN A 151 -5.11 11.93 1.34
C ASN A 151 -5.77 13.28 1.62
N ILE A 152 -7.06 13.44 1.34
CA ILE A 152 -7.80 14.67 1.64
C ILE A 152 -7.83 14.93 3.15
N VAL A 153 -8.06 13.89 3.97
CA VAL A 153 -8.00 14.00 5.43
C VAL A 153 -6.61 14.42 5.90
N ALA A 154 -5.55 13.87 5.30
CA ALA A 154 -4.18 14.26 5.61
C ALA A 154 -3.85 15.71 5.17
N LEU A 155 -4.42 16.16 4.06
CA LEU A 155 -4.32 17.54 3.59
C LEU A 155 -5.00 18.50 4.59
N VAL A 156 -6.20 18.16 5.07
CA VAL A 156 -6.87 18.91 6.14
C VAL A 156 -6.03 18.93 7.42
N GLY A 157 -5.44 17.79 7.81
CA GLY A 157 -4.51 17.72 8.94
C GLY A 157 -3.32 18.68 8.77
N THR A 158 -2.72 18.73 7.59
CA THR A 158 -1.62 19.65 7.26
C THR A 158 -2.03 21.12 7.39
N LEU A 159 -3.20 21.47 6.84
CA LEU A 159 -3.75 22.83 6.92
C LEU A 159 -4.05 23.23 8.36
N LEU A 160 -4.57 22.30 9.17
CA LEU A 160 -4.85 22.53 10.57
C LEU A 160 -3.57 22.83 11.34
N ILE A 161 -2.50 22.04 11.15
CA ILE A 161 -1.21 22.33 11.81
C ILE A 161 -0.67 23.70 11.38
N ARG A 162 -0.81 24.06 10.10
CA ARG A 162 -0.30 25.34 9.55
C ARG A 162 -1.06 26.56 10.08
N GLN A 163 -2.38 26.48 10.23
CA GLN A 163 -3.22 27.61 10.63
C GLN A 163 -3.37 27.76 12.15
N GLN A 164 -3.12 26.70 12.93
CA GLN A 164 -3.31 26.74 14.38
C GLN A 164 -2.17 27.48 15.10
N ASP A 165 -2.54 28.38 16.01
CA ASP A 165 -1.59 29.01 16.92
C ASP A 165 -0.81 28.01 17.77
N THR A 166 0.46 28.35 18.04
CA THR A 166 1.39 27.52 18.85
C THR A 166 0.87 27.22 20.25
N ASN A 167 -0.05 28.03 20.77
CA ASN A 167 -0.64 27.85 22.09
C ASN A 167 -1.70 26.73 22.13
N ASN A 168 -2.31 26.36 21.00
CA ASN A 168 -3.32 25.30 20.96
C ASN A 168 -2.68 23.93 20.69
N LYS A 169 -2.12 23.33 21.75
CA LYS A 169 -1.41 22.04 21.70
C LYS A 169 -2.30 20.89 21.21
N GLY A 170 -3.57 20.86 21.64
CA GLY A 170 -4.53 19.83 21.26
C GLY A 170 -4.87 19.87 19.77
N GLY A 171 -5.02 21.08 19.21
CA GLY A 171 -5.23 21.27 17.78
C GLY A 171 -4.08 20.71 16.93
N ARG A 172 -2.83 21.09 17.25
CA ARG A 172 -1.66 20.58 16.52
C ARG A 172 -1.53 19.06 16.62
N PHE A 173 -1.81 18.49 17.79
CA PHE A 173 -1.81 17.04 17.99
C PHE A 173 -2.87 16.35 17.12
N ALA A 174 -4.11 16.86 17.09
CA ALA A 174 -5.16 16.35 16.21
C ALA A 174 -4.76 16.45 14.72
N GLY A 175 -4.11 17.55 14.33
CA GLY A 175 -3.56 17.72 12.98
C GLY A 175 -2.54 16.64 12.61
N VAL A 176 -1.63 16.27 13.54
CA VAL A 176 -0.67 15.17 13.35
C VAL A 176 -1.36 13.82 13.20
N MET A 177 -2.42 13.56 13.98
CA MET A 177 -3.20 12.32 13.83
C MET A 177 -3.86 12.25 12.43
N LEU A 178 -4.52 13.33 12.00
CA LEU A 178 -5.17 13.40 10.69
C LEU A 178 -4.17 13.27 9.54
N LEU A 179 -2.97 13.82 9.69
CA LEU A 179 -1.88 13.72 8.71
C LEU A 179 -1.51 12.25 8.41
N LEU A 180 -1.51 11.41 9.44
CA LEU A 180 -1.20 9.98 9.34
C LEU A 180 -2.34 9.13 8.79
N ALA A 181 -3.53 9.71 8.53
CA ALA A 181 -4.63 9.01 7.87
C ALA A 181 -4.28 8.57 6.43
N SER A 182 -3.29 9.22 5.79
CA SER A 182 -2.77 8.86 4.47
C SER A 182 -2.01 7.52 4.42
N SER A 183 -1.79 6.85 5.56
CA SER A 183 -1.07 5.57 5.65
C SER A 183 -1.73 4.41 4.89
N ASN A 184 -3.00 4.56 4.48
CA ASN A 184 -3.72 3.56 3.71
C ASN A 184 -3.23 3.40 2.25
N ILE A 185 -2.42 4.34 1.73
CA ILE A 185 -1.88 4.29 0.36
C ILE A 185 -1.14 2.98 0.11
N PHE A 186 -0.21 2.60 0.99
CA PHE A 186 0.67 1.45 0.79
C PHE A 186 -0.10 0.11 0.65
N PRO A 187 -0.93 -0.31 1.63
CA PRO A 187 -1.65 -1.58 1.52
C PRO A 187 -2.67 -1.61 0.37
N LEU A 188 -3.35 -0.50 0.09
CA LEU A 188 -4.34 -0.45 -1.00
C LEU A 188 -3.67 -0.46 -2.39
N MET A 189 -2.48 0.15 -2.55
CA MET A 189 -1.70 0.04 -3.78
C MET A 189 -1.20 -1.39 -4.02
N LEU A 190 -0.68 -2.07 -3.00
CA LEU A 190 -0.30 -3.49 -3.12
C LEU A 190 -1.49 -4.38 -3.48
N SER A 191 -2.67 -4.11 -2.90
CA SER A 191 -3.90 -4.79 -3.26
C SER A 191 -4.29 -4.58 -4.73
N LEU A 192 -4.14 -3.35 -5.25
CA LEU A 192 -4.38 -3.04 -6.66
C LEU A 192 -3.35 -3.68 -7.59
N ILE A 193 -2.06 -3.70 -7.25
CA ILE A 193 -1.04 -4.41 -8.02
C ILE A 193 -1.40 -5.91 -8.10
N SER A 194 -1.81 -6.51 -6.98
CA SER A 194 -2.19 -7.92 -6.93
C SER A 194 -3.39 -8.26 -7.83
N SER A 195 -4.34 -7.32 -8.00
CA SER A 195 -5.54 -7.51 -8.83
C SER A 195 -5.43 -6.99 -10.26
N ASN A 196 -4.49 -6.10 -10.57
CA ASN A 196 -4.40 -5.43 -11.87
C ASN A 196 -3.17 -5.81 -12.69
N VAL A 197 -2.28 -6.66 -12.15
CA VAL A 197 -1.11 -7.17 -12.85
C VAL A 197 -1.19 -8.69 -12.93
N GLY A 198 -1.28 -9.20 -14.16
CA GLY A 198 -1.26 -10.63 -14.47
C GLY A 198 0.16 -11.09 -14.81
N GLY A 199 0.46 -12.37 -14.59
CA GLY A 199 1.77 -12.95 -14.84
C GLY A 199 2.73 -12.80 -13.66
N ILE A 200 3.48 -13.86 -13.37
CA ILE A 200 4.32 -13.94 -12.17
C ILE A 200 5.55 -13.04 -12.28
N THR A 201 6.25 -13.10 -13.42
CA THR A 201 7.46 -12.30 -13.63
C THR A 201 7.09 -10.82 -13.74
N LYS A 202 5.98 -10.49 -14.41
CA LYS A 202 5.46 -9.11 -14.50
C LYS A 202 5.14 -8.56 -13.11
N LYS A 203 4.35 -9.28 -12.30
CA LYS A 203 3.96 -8.86 -10.94
C LYS A 203 5.17 -8.68 -10.02
N ALA A 204 6.14 -9.60 -10.06
CA ALA A 204 7.39 -9.46 -9.31
C ALA A 204 8.15 -8.18 -9.70
N THR A 205 8.24 -7.89 -10.99
CA THR A 205 8.91 -6.69 -11.52
C THR A 205 8.19 -5.40 -11.10
N VAL A 206 6.86 -5.36 -11.21
CA VAL A 206 6.05 -4.21 -10.78
C VAL A 206 6.21 -3.97 -9.28
N ASN A 207 6.18 -5.02 -8.46
CA ASN A 207 6.42 -4.89 -7.02
C ASN A 207 7.83 -4.38 -6.72
N ALA A 208 8.85 -4.84 -7.43
CA ALA A 208 10.22 -4.35 -7.26
C ALA A 208 10.33 -2.85 -7.59
N ILE A 209 9.73 -2.40 -8.70
CA ILE A 209 9.68 -0.98 -9.09
C ILE A 209 8.91 -0.16 -8.05
N PHE A 210 7.78 -0.66 -7.56
CA PHE A 210 7.01 -0.03 -6.49
C PHE A 210 7.85 0.14 -5.22
N PHE A 211 8.60 -0.88 -4.80
CA PHE A 211 9.52 -0.79 -3.65
C PHE A 211 10.67 0.17 -3.88
N LEU A 212 11.23 0.24 -5.10
CA LEU A 212 12.25 1.25 -5.44
C LEU A 212 11.71 2.68 -5.25
N GLY A 213 10.48 2.94 -5.71
CA GLY A 213 9.81 4.22 -5.51
C GLY A 213 9.56 4.54 -4.04
N TYR A 214 9.12 3.55 -3.27
CA TYR A 214 8.94 3.66 -1.81
C TYR A 214 10.25 4.05 -1.11
N CYS A 215 11.35 3.36 -1.41
CA CYS A 215 12.67 3.67 -0.84
C CYS A 215 13.17 5.05 -1.26
N ALA A 216 13.07 5.39 -2.56
CA ALA A 216 13.49 6.68 -3.07
C ALA A 216 12.73 7.85 -2.42
N GLY A 217 11.40 7.71 -2.25
CA GLY A 217 10.58 8.71 -1.57
C GLY A 217 10.98 8.90 -0.11
N ASN A 218 11.20 7.82 0.65
CA ASN A 218 11.62 7.93 2.04
C ASN A 218 13.03 8.53 2.22
N ILE A 219 13.93 8.33 1.26
CA ILE A 219 15.27 8.97 1.27
C ILE A 219 15.15 10.47 0.95
N ALA A 220 14.29 10.84 -0.01
CA ALA A 220 14.11 12.22 -0.45
C ALA A 220 13.28 13.06 0.54
N GLY A 221 12.31 12.46 1.24
CA GLY A 221 11.39 13.17 2.13
C GLY A 221 12.07 14.06 3.18
N PRO A 222 12.99 13.53 4.01
CA PRO A 222 13.70 14.33 5.02
C PRO A 222 14.50 15.50 4.44
N GLN A 223 14.95 15.41 3.18
CA GLN A 223 15.74 16.46 2.52
C GLN A 223 14.92 17.72 2.21
N MET A 224 13.59 17.63 2.20
CA MET A 224 12.73 18.82 2.09
C MET A 224 12.73 19.68 3.35
N PHE A 225 13.29 19.17 4.46
CA PHE A 225 13.42 19.90 5.70
C PHE A 225 14.68 20.75 5.70
N ILE A 226 14.52 22.04 5.43
CA ILE A 226 15.61 23.00 5.48
C ILE A 226 15.77 23.49 6.93
N SER A 227 16.86 23.08 7.60
CA SER A 227 17.15 23.48 8.99
C SER A 227 17.24 25.00 9.18
N LYS A 228 17.53 25.75 8.11
CA LYS A 228 17.60 27.22 8.12
C LYS A 228 16.26 27.93 8.31
N GLU A 229 15.13 27.24 8.12
CA GLU A 229 13.79 27.81 8.26
C GLU A 229 13.11 27.48 9.60
N ALA A 230 13.87 26.97 10.56
CA ALA A 230 13.37 26.79 11.92
C ALA A 230 12.97 28.14 12.53
N PRO A 231 11.85 28.22 13.30
CA PRO A 231 10.97 27.14 13.76
C PRO A 231 9.69 26.92 12.93
N THR A 232 9.39 27.78 11.96
CA THR A 232 8.08 27.80 11.27
C THR A 232 8.04 26.90 10.02
N HIS A 233 9.19 26.52 9.46
CA HIS A 233 9.37 25.60 8.32
C HIS A 233 8.31 25.76 7.22
N GLN A 234 8.08 26.99 6.77
CA GLN A 234 6.99 27.30 5.83
C GLN A 234 7.16 26.59 4.47
N THR A 235 8.41 26.39 4.02
CA THR A 235 8.69 25.68 2.78
C THR A 235 8.35 24.20 2.89
N ALA A 236 8.61 23.57 4.05
CA ALA A 236 8.25 22.17 4.28
C ALA A 236 6.72 21.95 4.27
N PHE A 237 5.95 22.85 4.89
CA PHE A 237 4.49 22.80 4.84
C PHE A 237 3.93 23.02 3.43
N THR A 238 4.49 23.98 2.70
CA THR A 238 4.06 24.27 1.33
C THR A 238 4.40 23.11 0.39
N GLY A 239 5.57 22.50 0.57
CA GLY A 239 5.96 21.26 -0.12
C GLY A 239 5.06 20.08 0.22
N LEU A 240 4.71 19.91 1.49
CA LEU A 240 3.81 18.84 1.92
C LEU A 240 2.40 19.00 1.31
N LEU A 241 1.87 20.22 1.28
CA LEU A 241 0.59 20.52 0.63
C LEU A 241 0.64 20.26 -0.88
N SER A 242 1.70 20.69 -1.55
CA SER A 242 1.83 20.47 -3.00
C SER A 242 1.95 18.99 -3.34
N LEU A 243 2.66 18.20 -2.52
CA LEU A 243 2.76 16.75 -2.67
C LEU A 243 1.42 16.05 -2.46
N PHE A 244 0.64 16.41 -1.45
CA PHE A 244 -0.70 15.82 -1.27
C PHE A 244 -1.64 16.15 -2.44
N CYS A 245 -1.59 17.37 -2.97
CA CYS A 245 -2.31 17.73 -4.19
C CYS A 245 -1.84 16.89 -5.39
N LEU A 246 -0.53 16.72 -5.54
CA LEU A 246 0.08 15.93 -6.62
C LEU A 246 -0.34 14.46 -6.55
N VAL A 247 -0.24 13.83 -5.37
CA VAL A 247 -0.67 12.44 -5.13
C VAL A 247 -2.16 12.28 -5.46
N THR A 248 -2.99 13.21 -4.99
CA THR A 248 -4.44 13.17 -5.24
C THR A 248 -4.76 13.28 -6.72
N ALA A 249 -4.07 14.15 -7.45
CA ALA A 249 -4.20 14.28 -8.90
C ALA A 249 -3.78 13.00 -9.62
N PHE A 250 -2.63 12.40 -9.27
CA PHE A 250 -2.18 11.14 -9.87
C PHE A 250 -3.13 9.97 -9.57
N LEU A 251 -3.70 9.89 -8.36
CA LEU A 251 -4.70 8.88 -8.02
C LEU A 251 -5.97 9.02 -8.85
N ALA A 252 -6.46 10.26 -9.03
CA ALA A 252 -7.61 10.55 -9.87
C ALA A 252 -7.35 10.21 -11.35
N LEU A 253 -6.18 10.60 -11.88
CA LEU A 253 -5.76 10.26 -13.23
C LEU A 253 -5.61 8.75 -13.42
N PHE A 254 -5.02 8.06 -12.45
CA PHE A 254 -4.87 6.60 -12.51
C PHE A 254 -6.22 5.90 -12.52
N ARG A 255 -7.17 6.36 -11.70
CA ARG A 255 -8.55 5.85 -11.73
C ARG A 255 -9.21 6.06 -13.09
N LEU A 256 -9.14 7.27 -13.63
CA LEU A 256 -9.69 7.59 -14.95
C LEU A 256 -9.05 6.74 -16.04
N TYR A 257 -7.73 6.52 -15.97
CA TYR A 257 -7.02 5.66 -16.90
C TYR A 257 -7.55 4.22 -16.87
N LEU A 258 -7.72 3.62 -15.68
CA LEU A 258 -8.28 2.28 -15.55
C LEU A 258 -9.74 2.20 -16.04
N ASP A 259 -10.55 3.21 -15.74
CA ASP A 259 -11.94 3.30 -16.22
C ASP A 259 -12.01 3.40 -17.75
N LEU A 260 -11.15 4.21 -18.37
CA LEU A 260 -11.09 4.38 -19.83
C LEU A 260 -10.60 3.10 -20.51
N GLU A 261 -9.60 2.44 -19.94
CA GLU A 261 -9.07 1.19 -20.47
C GLU A 261 -10.09 0.06 -20.40
N ASN A 262 -10.82 -0.06 -19.28
CA ASN A 262 -11.94 -1.00 -19.17
C ASN A 262 -13.03 -0.71 -20.21
N LYS A 263 -13.42 0.56 -20.39
CA LYS A 263 -14.41 0.97 -21.41
C LYS A 263 -13.93 0.70 -22.84
N ARG A 264 -12.63 0.83 -23.11
CA ARG A 264 -12.04 0.53 -24.42
C ARG A 264 -12.17 -0.97 -24.72
N ARG A 265 -11.77 -1.83 -23.78
CA ARG A 265 -11.87 -3.28 -23.91
C ARG A 265 -13.32 -3.76 -24.02
N ASP A 266 -14.24 -3.15 -23.27
CA ASP A 266 -15.68 -3.46 -23.37
C ASP A 266 -16.26 -3.13 -24.75
N LYS A 267 -15.81 -2.02 -25.36
CA LYS A 267 -16.23 -1.63 -26.72
C LYS A 267 -15.65 -2.56 -27.78
N GLU A 268 -14.38 -2.93 -27.66
CA GLU A 268 -13.70 -3.81 -28.62
C GLU A 268 -14.30 -5.22 -28.63
N GLN A 269 -14.75 -5.73 -27.48
CA GLN A 269 -15.29 -7.09 -27.33
C GLN A 269 -16.81 -7.17 -27.40
N GLY A 270 -17.52 -6.04 -27.31
CA GLY A 270 -18.99 -6.02 -27.22
C GLY A 270 -19.55 -6.73 -25.99
N LYS A 271 -18.71 -7.01 -24.98
CA LYS A 271 -19.06 -7.70 -23.72
C LYS A 271 -18.60 -6.85 -22.54
N HIS A 272 -19.49 -6.65 -21.58
CA HIS A 272 -19.15 -5.99 -20.32
C HIS A 272 -18.80 -7.05 -19.27
N ILE A 273 -17.50 -7.20 -18.98
CA ILE A 273 -16.98 -8.14 -17.97
C ILE A 273 -16.74 -7.36 -16.68
N ASP A 274 -17.29 -7.83 -15.56
CA ASP A 274 -17.13 -7.17 -14.26
C ASP A 274 -15.87 -7.67 -13.54
N ALA A 275 -14.86 -6.79 -13.43
CA ALA A 275 -13.57 -7.07 -12.80
C ALA A 275 -13.68 -7.46 -11.31
N GLU A 276 -14.76 -7.06 -10.64
CA GLU A 276 -14.91 -7.21 -9.18
C GLU A 276 -16.06 -8.14 -8.80
N GLN A 277 -16.47 -9.04 -9.69
CA GLN A 277 -17.62 -9.93 -9.46
C GLN A 277 -17.37 -10.79 -8.20
N LYS A 278 -18.24 -10.66 -7.19
CA LYS A 278 -18.17 -11.45 -5.95
C LYS A 278 -18.59 -12.89 -6.24
N ASP A 279 -17.89 -13.85 -5.63
CA ASP A 279 -17.89 -15.33 -5.77
C ASP A 279 -19.25 -16.08 -5.70
N GLY A 280 -20.36 -15.54 -6.26
CA GLY A 280 -21.71 -16.11 -6.16
C GLY A 280 -22.42 -16.45 -7.48
N CYS A 281 -21.82 -16.16 -8.64
CA CYS A 281 -22.33 -16.65 -9.93
C CYS A 281 -21.38 -17.73 -10.46
N PRO A 282 -21.91 -18.80 -11.10
CA PRO A 282 -21.08 -19.77 -11.77
C PRO A 282 -20.20 -19.02 -12.77
N VAL A 283 -18.89 -19.13 -12.57
CA VAL A 283 -17.90 -18.74 -13.57
C VAL A 283 -18.33 -19.41 -14.86
N SER A 284 -18.64 -18.62 -15.90
CA SER A 284 -18.90 -19.15 -17.24
C SER A 284 -17.81 -20.17 -17.55
N GLU A 285 -18.20 -21.41 -17.82
CA GLU A 285 -17.31 -22.53 -18.07
C GLU A 285 -16.14 -22.05 -18.94
N PRO A 286 -14.88 -22.34 -18.56
CA PRO A 286 -13.78 -22.13 -19.49
C PRO A 286 -14.12 -22.92 -20.75
N ASN A 287 -14.22 -22.23 -21.89
CA ASN A 287 -14.42 -22.87 -23.18
C ASN A 287 -13.49 -24.08 -23.27
N ASN A 288 -14.05 -25.23 -23.67
CA ASN A 288 -13.42 -26.53 -23.84
C ASN A 288 -12.28 -26.51 -24.87
N GLU A 289 -11.18 -25.82 -24.58
CA GLU A 289 -9.94 -25.83 -25.38
C GLU A 289 -8.74 -26.22 -24.52
N GLY A 290 -8.75 -27.45 -24.00
CA GLY A 290 -7.57 -28.17 -23.55
C GLY A 290 -6.72 -27.55 -22.42
N PRO A 291 -5.75 -28.29 -21.86
CA PRO A 291 -4.86 -27.82 -20.81
C PRO A 291 -3.63 -27.10 -21.39
N ASN A 292 -3.80 -26.15 -22.31
CA ASN A 292 -2.70 -25.24 -22.71
C ASN A 292 -2.76 -23.98 -21.85
N LEU A 293 -2.40 -24.19 -20.59
CA LEU A 293 -2.45 -23.28 -19.45
C LEU A 293 -1.17 -22.42 -19.42
N HIS A 294 -1.07 -21.42 -20.27
CA HIS A 294 0.09 -20.51 -20.29
C HIS A 294 -0.07 -19.40 -19.24
N ASP A 295 1.00 -19.07 -18.52
CA ASP A 295 1.08 -17.87 -17.67
C ASP A 295 1.06 -16.61 -18.57
N GLU A 296 -0.16 -16.15 -18.88
CA GLU A 296 -0.46 -14.97 -19.70
C GLU A 296 -0.46 -13.69 -18.86
N THR A 297 0.00 -12.59 -19.44
CA THR A 297 -0.06 -11.27 -18.81
C THR A 297 -1.44 -10.61 -18.99
N ASP A 298 -1.68 -9.50 -18.28
CA ASP A 298 -2.89 -8.67 -18.46
C ASP A 298 -3.00 -8.02 -19.85
N PHE A 299 -1.91 -7.97 -20.62
CA PHE A 299 -1.94 -7.51 -22.01
C PHE A 299 -2.29 -8.64 -22.98
N GLU A 300 -1.76 -9.83 -22.75
CA GLU A 300 -2.01 -11.02 -23.57
C GLU A 300 -3.45 -11.51 -23.38
N ASN A 301 -3.97 -11.43 -22.14
CA ASN A 301 -5.33 -11.84 -21.83
C ASN A 301 -6.35 -10.74 -22.15
N SER A 302 -7.10 -10.94 -23.23
CA SER A 302 -8.12 -10.01 -23.68
C SER A 302 -9.33 -9.91 -22.74
N ASP A 303 -9.68 -10.97 -21.99
CA ASP A 303 -10.80 -10.95 -21.04
C ASP A 303 -10.47 -10.19 -19.74
N TYR A 304 -9.21 -9.82 -19.52
CA TYR A 304 -8.77 -9.16 -18.30
C TYR A 304 -9.41 -7.77 -18.16
N ARG A 305 -9.92 -7.47 -16.96
CA ARG A 305 -10.48 -6.17 -16.57
C ARG A 305 -9.84 -5.69 -15.27
N TYR A 306 -9.58 -4.38 -15.19
CA TYR A 306 -8.87 -3.78 -14.07
C TYR A 306 -9.83 -3.38 -12.94
N CYS A 307 -9.47 -3.70 -11.70
CA CYS A 307 -10.16 -3.27 -10.49
C CYS A 307 -9.88 -1.78 -10.18
N LEU A 308 -10.85 -1.11 -9.53
CA LEU A 308 -10.86 0.35 -9.31
C LEU A 308 -10.76 0.75 -7.83
#